data_AF-A0A2V9UZ41-F1
#
_entry.id   AF-A0A2V9UZ41-F1
#
_cell.length_a   1.000
_cell.length_b   1.000
_cell.length_c   1.000
_cell.angle_alpha   90.00
_cell.angle_beta   90.00
_cell.angle_gamma   90.00
#
_symmetry.space_group_name_H-M   'P 1'
#
loop_
_entity.id
_entity.type
_entity.pdbx_description
1 polymer ?
#
loop_
_entity_poly.entity_id
_entity_poly.type
_entity_poly.pdbx_seq_one_letter_code
_entity_poly.pdbx_strand_id
1 'polypeptide(L)'
;MTSTTPAAAQTGAETSRLPRSLGLLNAISINMSNMVGTGPFITVPAIVATLGGPQSLLAWLVGALLAIADGLVFAELGAAIPASGGSYIFLRECFGRRRWGHMLAWIFVWQFLFSGTLEIATSSIGMAEYTGFLWPGLLSYRWGIKLLAAGITALAMVALYRKIQDIARLMLVLWIGMLITAAWVIFTGMTHLDPKLLFDFPPGAWKIGLPFMLGLGNGTMLVMFNF
;
A
#
# COMPACT_ATOMS: atom_id res chain seq x y z
N MET A 1 47.26 -53.98 -13.73
CA MET A 1 47.39 -52.54 -13.99
C MET A 1 46.01 -51.94 -14.04
N THR A 2 45.76 -51.07 -13.07
CA THR A 2 44.52 -50.36 -12.75
C THR A 2 44.29 -49.20 -13.73
N SER A 3 43.16 -49.18 -14.43
CA SER A 3 42.63 -47.95 -15.04
C SER A 3 41.26 -47.67 -14.43
N THR A 4 41.29 -47.11 -13.23
CA THR A 4 40.14 -46.42 -12.63
C THR A 4 39.90 -45.15 -13.44
N THR A 5 38.88 -45.17 -14.30
CA THR A 5 38.28 -43.95 -14.84
C THR A 5 37.80 -43.11 -13.64
N PRO A 6 38.27 -41.88 -13.43
CA PRO A 6 37.70 -41.04 -12.40
C PRO A 6 36.27 -40.69 -12.82
N ALA A 7 35.29 -41.19 -12.05
CA ALA A 7 33.93 -40.71 -12.09
C ALA A 7 33.98 -39.20 -11.92
N ALA A 8 33.63 -38.46 -12.98
CA ALA A 8 33.42 -37.04 -12.90
C ALA A 8 32.38 -36.80 -11.81
N ALA A 9 32.83 -36.27 -10.68
CA ALA A 9 31.97 -35.74 -9.65
C ALA A 9 31.09 -34.70 -10.34
N GLN A 10 29.83 -35.08 -10.60
CA GLN A 10 28.78 -34.13 -10.90
C GLN A 10 28.64 -33.29 -9.62
N THR A 11 29.34 -32.16 -9.58
CA THR A 11 29.14 -31.13 -8.58
C THR A 11 27.72 -30.65 -8.77
N GLY A 12 26.80 -31.24 -8.02
CA GLY A 12 25.42 -30.81 -7.92
C GLY A 12 25.41 -29.41 -7.35
N ALA A 13 25.53 -28.41 -8.23
CA ALA A 13 24.93 -27.12 -7.99
C ALA A 13 23.42 -27.34 -8.08
N GLU A 14 22.85 -28.01 -7.07
CA GLU A 14 21.45 -27.83 -6.74
C GLU A 14 21.31 -26.35 -6.45
N THR A 15 20.86 -25.60 -7.46
CA THR A 15 20.42 -24.23 -7.25
C THR A 15 19.36 -24.33 -6.16
N SER A 16 19.71 -23.91 -4.95
CA SER A 16 18.79 -23.80 -3.82
C SER A 16 17.69 -22.81 -4.22
N ARG A 17 16.66 -23.33 -4.90
CA ARG A 17 15.51 -22.56 -5.34
C ARG A 17 14.61 -22.40 -4.12
N LEU A 18 14.31 -21.15 -3.77
CA LEU A 18 13.38 -20.85 -2.69
C LEU A 18 12.07 -21.64 -2.91
N PRO A 19 11.56 -22.34 -1.89
CA PRO A 19 10.34 -23.10 -2.02
C PRO A 19 9.18 -22.16 -2.33
N ARG A 20 8.43 -22.45 -3.40
CA ARG A 20 7.23 -21.70 -3.81
C ARG A 20 6.13 -21.95 -2.79
N SER A 21 6.14 -21.16 -1.73
CA SER A 21 5.30 -21.35 -0.52
C SER A 21 4.20 -20.30 -0.36
N LEU A 22 4.16 -19.30 -1.26
CA LEU A 22 3.12 -18.28 -1.30
C LEU A 22 2.06 -18.68 -2.33
N GLY A 23 0.86 -18.97 -1.86
CA GLY A 23 -0.32 -19.19 -2.69
C GLY A 23 -1.06 -17.89 -3.01
N LEU A 24 -2.18 -18.00 -3.72
CA LEU A 24 -3.00 -16.87 -4.15
C LEU A 24 -3.49 -16.02 -2.96
N LEU A 25 -4.03 -16.65 -1.91
CA LEU A 25 -4.53 -15.92 -0.74
C LEU A 25 -3.43 -15.11 -0.04
N ASN A 26 -2.23 -15.68 0.09
CA ASN A 26 -1.10 -14.98 0.68
C ASN A 26 -0.66 -13.80 -0.21
N ALA A 27 -0.69 -13.97 -1.54
CA ALA A 27 -0.36 -12.90 -2.48
C ALA A 27 -1.39 -11.76 -2.40
N ILE A 28 -2.69 -12.08 -2.37
CA ILE A 28 -3.77 -11.09 -2.20
C ILE A 28 -3.63 -10.39 -0.85
N SER A 29 -3.47 -11.13 0.25
CA SER A 29 -3.38 -10.49 1.57
C SER A 29 -2.16 -9.57 1.67
N ILE A 30 -1.01 -9.98 1.16
CA ILE A 30 0.20 -9.14 1.16
C ILE A 30 -0.03 -7.88 0.30
N ASN A 31 -0.61 -8.02 -0.88
CA ASN A 31 -0.90 -6.88 -1.75
C ASN A 31 -1.90 -5.92 -1.08
N MET A 32 -3.02 -6.43 -0.56
CA MET A 32 -4.04 -5.62 0.10
C MET A 32 -3.54 -4.98 1.40
N SER A 33 -2.66 -5.66 2.17
CA SER A 33 -2.01 -5.07 3.34
C SER A 33 -1.06 -3.93 3.00
N ASN A 34 -0.45 -3.93 1.80
CA ASN A 34 0.38 -2.82 1.35
C ASN A 34 -0.47 -1.63 0.86
N MET A 35 -1.66 -1.87 0.30
CA MET A 35 -2.56 -0.81 -0.17
C MET A 35 -3.32 -0.15 1.00
N VAL A 36 -3.88 -0.95 1.91
CA VAL A 36 -4.72 -0.43 2.99
C VAL A 36 -3.89 -0.12 4.24
N GLY A 37 -3.36 1.10 4.28
CA GLY A 37 -2.66 1.66 5.44
C GLY A 37 -3.56 2.53 6.34
N THR A 38 -2.95 3.52 6.98
CA THR A 38 -3.67 4.56 7.76
C THR A 38 -4.39 5.58 6.87
N GLY A 39 -4.04 5.65 5.58
CA GLY A 39 -4.52 6.63 4.61
C GLY A 39 -6.03 6.82 4.61
N PRO A 40 -6.84 5.79 4.29
CA PRO A 40 -8.30 5.93 4.17
C PRO A 40 -8.95 6.49 5.44
N PHE A 41 -8.44 6.14 6.62
CA PHE A 41 -9.02 6.58 7.90
C PHE A 41 -8.71 8.05 8.22
N ILE A 42 -7.65 8.63 7.63
CA ILE A 42 -7.25 10.03 7.83
C ILE A 42 -7.76 10.91 6.69
N THR A 43 -7.77 10.40 5.46
CA THR A 43 -8.04 11.19 4.25
C THR A 43 -9.52 11.32 3.91
N VAL A 44 -10.39 10.42 4.37
CA VAL A 44 -11.85 10.48 4.08
C VAL A 44 -12.46 11.84 4.46
N PRO A 45 -12.24 12.40 5.67
CA PRO A 45 -12.72 13.75 6.00
C PRO A 45 -12.12 14.84 5.10
N ALA A 46 -10.84 14.72 4.74
CA ALA A 46 -10.17 15.69 3.87
C ALA A 46 -10.75 15.67 2.45
N ILE A 47 -11.07 14.50 1.91
CA ILE A 47 -11.70 14.32 0.61
C ILE A 47 -13.09 14.97 0.61
N VAL A 48 -13.89 14.74 1.67
CA VAL A 48 -15.21 15.39 1.80
C VAL A 48 -15.06 16.92 1.86
N ALA A 49 -14.05 17.43 2.56
CA ALA A 49 -13.77 18.86 2.65
C ALA A 49 -13.37 19.51 1.31
N THR A 50 -12.79 18.77 0.36
CA THR A 50 -12.38 19.34 -0.95
C THR A 50 -13.54 19.90 -1.77
N LEU A 51 -14.71 19.25 -1.68
CA LEU A 51 -15.93 19.66 -2.38
C LEU A 51 -17.01 20.18 -1.42
N GLY A 52 -16.80 20.05 -0.11
CA GLY A 52 -17.69 20.57 0.94
C GLY A 52 -19.06 19.88 1.00
N GLY A 53 -19.17 18.67 0.46
CA GLY A 53 -20.43 17.95 0.44
C GLY A 53 -20.34 16.52 -0.11
N PRO A 54 -21.50 15.83 -0.23
CA PRO A 54 -21.57 14.43 -0.65
C PRO A 54 -21.06 14.16 -2.08
N GLN A 55 -21.01 15.19 -2.93
CA GLN A 55 -20.44 15.10 -4.29
C GLN A 55 -18.95 14.72 -4.31
N SER A 56 -18.25 14.80 -3.18
CA SER A 56 -16.89 14.25 -3.02
C SER A 56 -16.78 12.75 -3.32
N LEU A 57 -17.88 12.00 -3.30
CA LEU A 57 -17.92 10.62 -3.78
C LEU A 57 -17.55 10.49 -5.27
N LEU A 58 -17.73 11.53 -6.08
CA LEU A 58 -17.25 11.54 -7.46
C LEU A 58 -15.73 11.46 -7.54
N ALA A 59 -15.02 12.11 -6.62
CA ALA A 59 -13.56 12.02 -6.55
C ALA A 59 -13.14 10.57 -6.23
N TRP A 60 -13.88 9.89 -5.36
CA TRP A 60 -13.68 8.48 -5.06
C TRP A 60 -13.93 7.59 -6.28
N LEU A 61 -15.01 7.84 -7.02
CA LEU A 61 -15.34 7.06 -8.21
C LEU A 61 -14.29 7.23 -9.32
N VAL A 62 -13.90 8.48 -9.62
CA VAL A 62 -12.86 8.77 -10.61
C VAL A 62 -11.54 8.14 -10.17
N GLY A 63 -11.20 8.26 -8.88
CA GLY A 63 -10.00 7.64 -8.35
C GLY A 63 -10.01 6.12 -8.48
N ALA A 64 -11.09 5.46 -8.08
CA ALA A 64 -11.23 4.01 -8.20
C ALA A 64 -11.08 3.51 -9.65
N LEU A 65 -11.64 4.24 -10.63
CA LEU A 65 -11.48 3.91 -12.04
C LEU A 65 -10.02 4.02 -12.51
N LEU A 66 -9.29 5.05 -12.07
CA LEU A 66 -7.87 5.20 -12.37
C LEU A 66 -7.04 4.09 -11.72
N ALA A 67 -7.32 3.74 -10.46
CA ALA A 67 -6.64 2.64 -9.76
C ALA A 67 -6.89 1.28 -10.43
N ILE A 68 -8.10 1.01 -10.93
CA ILE A 68 -8.39 -0.22 -11.68
C ILE A 68 -7.57 -0.25 -12.98
N ALA A 69 -7.52 0.86 -13.73
CA ALA A 69 -6.73 0.93 -14.95
C ALA A 69 -5.23 0.68 -14.67
N ASP A 70 -4.68 1.31 -13.64
CA ASP A 70 -3.30 1.10 -13.20
C ASP A 70 -3.04 -0.36 -12.77
N GLY A 71 -3.91 -0.91 -11.93
CA GLY A 71 -3.81 -2.29 -11.45
C GLY A 71 -3.86 -3.34 -12.58
N LEU A 72 -4.66 -3.11 -13.62
CA LEU A 72 -4.71 -3.98 -14.80
C LEU A 72 -3.38 -3.96 -15.59
N VAL A 73 -2.76 -2.79 -15.73
CA VAL A 73 -1.43 -2.67 -16.37
C VAL A 73 -0.38 -3.46 -15.58
N PHE A 74 -0.36 -3.32 -14.25
CA PHE A 74 0.56 -4.09 -13.41
C PHE A 74 0.28 -5.60 -13.42
N ALA A 75 -0.99 -6.00 -13.52
CA ALA A 75 -1.37 -7.41 -13.65
C ALA A 75 -0.87 -8.01 -14.97
N GLU A 76 -1.02 -7.31 -16.09
CA GLU A 76 -0.51 -7.74 -17.39
C GLU A 76 1.02 -7.85 -17.40
N LEU A 77 1.72 -6.83 -16.87
CA LEU A 77 3.18 -6.84 -16.76
C LEU A 77 3.68 -7.97 -15.85
N GLY A 78 3.01 -8.22 -14.72
CA GLY A 78 3.36 -9.30 -13.80
C GLY A 78 3.15 -10.69 -14.39
N ALA A 79 2.14 -10.86 -15.25
CA ALA A 79 1.90 -12.11 -15.98
C ALA A 79 2.91 -12.31 -17.12
N ALA A 80 3.25 -11.24 -17.85
CA ALA A 80 4.19 -11.28 -18.97
C ALA A 80 5.65 -11.47 -18.52
N ILE A 81 6.04 -10.90 -17.37
CA ILE A 81 7.42 -10.91 -16.86
C ILE A 81 7.44 -11.51 -15.44
N PRO A 82 7.37 -12.86 -15.30
CA PRO A 82 7.29 -13.54 -14.01
C PRO A 82 8.67 -13.65 -13.33
N ALA A 83 9.31 -12.52 -13.11
CA ALA A 83 10.62 -12.41 -12.47
C ALA A 83 10.53 -11.69 -11.11
N SER A 84 11.35 -12.12 -10.16
CA SER A 84 11.48 -11.45 -8.86
C SER A 84 12.18 -10.11 -9.03
N GLY A 85 11.44 -9.00 -8.91
CA GLY A 85 11.98 -7.65 -8.95
C GLY A 85 10.99 -6.53 -9.28
N GLY A 86 9.72 -6.85 -9.60
CA GLY A 86 8.64 -5.88 -9.72
C GLY A 86 8.94 -4.73 -10.68
N SER A 87 8.61 -3.50 -10.28
CA SER A 87 8.75 -2.28 -11.09
C SER A 87 10.16 -2.04 -11.63
N TYR A 88 11.21 -2.43 -10.90
CA TYR A 88 12.59 -2.35 -11.39
C TYR A 88 12.79 -3.19 -12.66
N ILE A 89 12.28 -4.43 -12.66
CA ILE A 89 12.40 -5.33 -13.82
C ILE A 89 11.48 -4.85 -14.94
N PHE A 90 10.26 -4.40 -14.63
CA PHE A 90 9.32 -3.90 -15.63
C PHE A 90 9.91 -2.70 -16.40
N LEU A 91 10.45 -1.71 -15.68
CA LEU A 91 11.12 -0.56 -16.29
C LEU A 91 12.33 -0.97 -17.12
N ARG A 92 13.13 -1.91 -16.62
CA ARG A 92 14.33 -2.37 -17.31
C ARG A 92 14.01 -3.07 -18.62
N GLU A 93 12.97 -3.91 -18.63
CA GLU A 93 12.60 -4.74 -19.78
C GLU A 93 11.80 -3.93 -20.81
N CYS A 94 10.79 -3.16 -20.39
CA CYS A 94 9.94 -2.38 -21.29
C CYS A 94 10.70 -1.30 -22.06
N PHE A 95 11.65 -0.61 -21.41
CA PHE A 95 12.43 0.46 -22.04
C PHE A 95 13.72 -0.03 -22.72
N GLY A 96 13.93 -1.35 -22.74
CA GLY A 96 15.08 -1.99 -23.34
C GLY A 96 16.33 -1.89 -22.48
N ARG A 97 16.89 -3.05 -22.15
CA ARG A 97 18.05 -3.21 -21.26
C ARG A 97 19.28 -2.40 -21.67
N ARG A 98 19.47 -2.19 -22.97
CA ARG A 98 20.66 -1.52 -23.55
C ARG A 98 20.45 -0.02 -23.85
N ARG A 99 19.24 0.51 -23.64
CA ARG A 99 18.90 1.92 -23.86
C ARG A 99 18.68 2.62 -22.52
N TRP A 100 17.45 3.03 -22.27
CA TRP A 100 17.05 3.81 -21.11
C TRP A 100 16.62 2.93 -19.93
N GLY A 101 16.35 1.64 -20.16
CA GLY A 101 15.83 0.73 -19.13
C GLY A 101 16.71 0.63 -17.88
N HIS A 102 18.04 0.58 -18.03
CA HIS A 102 18.96 0.58 -16.88
C HIS A 102 18.91 1.90 -16.09
N MET A 103 18.85 3.03 -16.79
CA MET A 103 18.81 4.35 -16.15
C MET A 103 17.49 4.57 -15.41
N LEU A 104 16.35 4.26 -16.05
CA LEU A 104 15.02 4.39 -15.43
C LEU A 104 14.88 3.47 -14.22
N ALA A 105 15.34 2.24 -14.31
CA ALA A 105 15.32 1.30 -13.20
C ALA A 105 16.25 1.75 -12.05
N TRP A 106 17.39 2.38 -12.36
CA TRP A 106 18.27 2.98 -11.35
C TRP A 106 17.63 4.20 -10.67
N ILE A 107 17.03 5.11 -11.44
CA ILE A 107 16.30 6.28 -10.89
C ILE A 107 15.16 5.81 -9.99
N PHE A 108 14.42 4.79 -10.40
CA PHE A 108 13.35 4.20 -9.60
C PHE A 108 13.85 3.69 -8.25
N VAL A 109 14.97 2.96 -8.21
CA VAL A 109 15.55 2.48 -6.94
C VAL A 109 15.96 3.63 -6.03
N TRP A 110 16.57 4.69 -6.58
CA TRP A 110 16.92 5.88 -5.81
C TRP A 110 15.69 6.60 -5.27
N GLN A 111 14.67 6.82 -6.11
CA GLN A 111 13.41 7.41 -5.67
C GLN A 111 12.76 6.57 -4.59
N PHE A 112 12.74 5.24 -4.74
CA PHE A 112 12.10 4.34 -3.78
C PHE A 112 12.85 4.28 -2.45
N LEU A 113 14.18 4.43 -2.45
CA LEU A 113 14.96 4.52 -1.21
C LEU A 113 14.52 5.71 -0.36
N PHE A 114 14.22 6.85 -0.99
CA PHE A 114 13.69 8.02 -0.30
C PHE A 114 12.20 7.90 0.01
N SER A 115 11.35 7.49 -0.94
CA SER A 115 9.91 7.42 -0.71
C SER A 115 9.54 6.31 0.27
N GLY A 116 10.09 5.10 0.12
CA GLY A 116 9.77 3.95 0.95
C GLY A 116 10.13 4.16 2.43
N THR A 117 11.22 4.89 2.72
CA THR A 117 11.55 5.24 4.11
C THR A 117 10.57 6.25 4.71
N LEU A 118 10.10 7.22 3.91
CA LEU A 118 9.06 8.16 4.33
C LEU A 118 7.70 7.49 4.50
N GLU A 119 7.36 6.51 3.65
CA GLU A 119 6.12 5.71 3.75
C GLU A 119 6.07 4.93 5.07
N ILE A 120 7.15 4.23 5.42
CA ILE A 120 7.26 3.48 6.69
C ILE A 120 7.20 4.43 7.89
N ALA A 121 7.88 5.58 7.80
CA ALA A 121 7.86 6.60 8.85
C ALA A 121 6.44 7.16 9.07
N THR A 122 5.76 7.52 7.98
CA THR A 122 4.39 8.08 8.01
C THR A 122 3.40 7.08 8.59
N SER A 123 3.51 5.81 8.19
CA SER A 123 2.66 4.72 8.73
C SER A 123 2.87 4.53 10.23
N SER A 124 4.12 4.58 10.68
CA SER A 124 4.46 4.43 12.11
C SER A 124 4.01 5.62 12.96
N ILE A 125 4.10 6.84 12.42
CA ILE A 125 3.58 8.05 13.07
C ILE A 125 2.06 7.99 13.16
N GLY A 126 1.37 7.66 12.07
CA GLY A 126 -0.09 7.54 12.07
C GLY A 126 -0.59 6.51 13.09
N MET A 127 0.07 5.35 13.17
CA MET A 127 -0.25 4.34 14.20
C MET A 127 -0.04 4.87 15.63
N ALA A 128 1.05 5.61 15.86
CA ALA A 128 1.32 6.21 17.17
C ALA A 128 0.31 7.31 17.54
N GLU A 129 -0.15 8.10 16.57
CA GLU A 129 -1.22 9.10 16.76
C GLU A 129 -2.56 8.45 17.12
N TYR A 130 -2.95 7.37 16.43
CA TYR A 130 -4.14 6.59 16.79
C TYR A 130 -4.03 5.99 18.20
N THR A 131 -2.83 5.61 18.64
CA THR A 131 -2.62 5.13 20.01
C THR A 131 -2.86 6.23 21.05
N GLY A 132 -2.66 7.49 20.69
CA GLY A 132 -2.97 8.64 21.54
C GLY A 132 -4.46 8.76 21.89
N PHE A 133 -5.36 8.22 21.08
CA PHE A 133 -6.79 8.14 21.41
C PHE A 133 -7.06 7.14 22.55
N LEU A 134 -6.31 6.03 22.61
CA LEU A 134 -6.42 5.03 23.68
C LEU A 134 -5.70 5.44 24.95
N TRP A 135 -4.56 6.13 24.82
CA TRP A 135 -3.77 6.66 25.93
C TRP A 135 -3.52 8.16 25.75
N PRO A 136 -4.44 9.03 26.21
CA PRO A 136 -4.32 10.48 26.05
C PRO A 136 -3.05 11.09 26.66
N GLY A 137 -2.58 10.55 27.79
CA GLY A 137 -1.34 10.96 28.44
C GLY A 137 -0.08 10.79 27.58
N LEU A 138 -0.10 9.94 26.54
CA LEU A 138 1.01 9.78 25.60
C LEU A 138 1.27 11.07 24.80
N LEU A 139 0.20 11.81 24.49
CA LEU A 139 0.27 13.09 23.75
C LEU A 139 0.91 14.21 24.57
N SER A 140 0.84 14.11 25.90
CA SER A 140 1.43 15.10 26.81
C SER A 140 2.96 15.02 26.88
N TYR A 141 3.56 13.89 26.48
CA TYR A 141 5.01 13.74 26.43
C TYR A 141 5.56 14.28 25.10
N ARG A 142 6.47 15.27 25.17
CA ARG A 142 7.10 15.92 24.01
C ARG A 142 7.74 14.96 22.99
N TRP A 143 8.15 13.77 23.45
CA TRP A 143 8.78 12.74 22.62
C TRP A 143 7.95 11.44 22.55
N GLY A 144 6.77 11.38 23.17
CA GLY A 144 5.98 10.15 23.32
C GLY A 144 5.65 9.49 21.98
N ILE A 145 5.05 10.25 21.06
CA ILE A 145 4.69 9.75 19.72
C ILE A 145 5.94 9.35 18.93
N LYS A 146 7.02 10.15 18.99
CA LYS A 146 8.26 9.88 18.23
C LYS A 146 8.95 8.60 18.69
N LEU A 147 9.03 8.38 20.01
CA LEU A 147 9.63 7.17 20.58
C LEU A 147 8.78 5.94 20.30
N LEU A 148 7.44 6.06 20.37
CA LEU A 148 6.54 4.97 20.04
C LEU A 148 6.65 4.58 18.55
N ALA A 149 6.63 5.56 17.65
CA ALA A 149 6.80 5.32 16.21
C ALA A 149 8.15 4.66 15.88
N ALA A 150 9.24 5.10 16.53
CA ALA A 150 10.55 4.47 16.40
C ALA A 150 10.55 3.02 16.93
N GLY A 151 9.87 2.76 18.05
CA GLY A 151 9.71 1.42 18.61
C GLY A 151 8.91 0.49 17.70
N ILE A 152 7.82 0.98 17.10
CA ILE A 152 7.01 0.23 16.12
C ILE A 152 7.86 -0.10 14.89
N THR A 153 8.63 0.86 14.38
CA THR A 153 9.52 0.64 13.23
C THR A 153 10.60 -0.41 13.55
N ALA A 154 11.22 -0.32 14.72
CA ALA A 154 12.22 -1.30 15.16
C ALA A 154 11.61 -2.69 15.34
N LEU A 155 10.40 -2.79 15.88
CA LEU A 155 9.68 -4.06 16.01
C LEU A 155 9.36 -4.67 14.64
N ALA A 156 8.89 -3.85 13.69
CA ALA A 156 8.66 -4.29 12.33
C ALA A 156 9.95 -4.80 11.67
N MET A 157 11.05 -4.07 11.83
CA MET A 157 12.38 -4.48 11.35
C MET A 157 12.81 -5.83 11.95
N VAL A 158 12.60 -6.03 13.25
CA VAL A 158 12.88 -7.32 13.91
C VAL A 158 11.99 -8.43 13.37
N ALA A 159 10.72 -8.15 13.11
CA ALA A 159 9.78 -9.12 12.54
C ALA A 159 10.16 -9.55 11.11
N LEU A 160 10.83 -8.68 10.34
CA LEU A 160 11.32 -9.00 8.99
C LEU A 160 12.43 -10.06 8.97
N TYR A 161 13.14 -10.30 10.08
CA TYR A 161 14.12 -11.40 10.17
C TYR A 161 13.46 -12.80 10.25
N ARG A 162 12.13 -12.86 10.40
CA ARG A 162 11.39 -14.13 10.41
C ARG A 162 11.27 -14.70 9.00
N LYS A 163 10.89 -15.98 8.91
CA LYS A 163 10.69 -16.63 7.62
C LYS A 163 9.53 -15.96 6.88
N ILE A 164 9.62 -15.90 5.55
CA ILE A 164 8.60 -15.25 4.71
C ILE A 164 7.19 -15.83 4.89
N GLN A 165 7.08 -17.12 5.25
CA GLN A 165 5.79 -17.77 5.53
C GLN A 165 5.14 -17.26 6.82
N ASP A 166 5.95 -16.87 7.82
CA ASP A 166 5.45 -16.32 9.07
C ASP A 166 4.97 -14.88 8.85
N ILE A 167 5.71 -14.12 8.04
CA ILE A 167 5.33 -12.77 7.63
C ILE A 167 4.03 -12.82 6.82
N ALA A 168 3.90 -13.73 5.86
CA ALA A 168 2.67 -13.87 5.07
C ALA A 168 1.45 -14.21 5.95
N ARG A 169 1.61 -15.11 6.92
CA ARG A 169 0.55 -15.43 7.89
C ARG A 169 0.19 -14.24 8.77
N LEU A 170 1.19 -13.49 9.23
CA LEU A 170 0.98 -12.27 10.01
C LEU A 170 0.17 -11.24 9.19
N MET A 171 0.54 -11.01 7.93
CA MET A 171 -0.17 -10.08 7.04
C MET A 171 -1.61 -10.53 6.81
N LEU A 172 -1.85 -11.82 6.61
CA LEU A 172 -3.21 -12.36 6.47
C LEU A 172 -4.07 -12.11 7.73
N VAL A 173 -3.51 -12.33 8.92
CA VAL A 173 -4.23 -12.06 10.18
C VAL A 173 -4.54 -10.58 10.34
N LEU A 174 -3.56 -9.71 10.10
CA LEU A 174 -3.74 -8.25 10.17
C LEU A 174 -4.78 -7.76 9.14
N TRP A 175 -4.75 -8.31 7.93
CA TRP A 175 -5.71 -7.99 6.88
C TRP A 175 -7.13 -8.40 7.25
N ILE A 176 -7.34 -9.61 7.79
CA ILE A 176 -8.65 -10.04 8.30
C ILE A 176 -9.12 -9.11 9.43
N GLY A 177 -8.23 -8.76 10.36
CA GLY A 177 -8.53 -7.81 11.43
C GLY A 177 -9.00 -6.46 10.88
N MET A 178 -8.32 -5.94 9.85
CA MET A 178 -8.71 -4.70 9.17
C MET A 178 -10.09 -4.82 8.49
N LEU A 179 -10.39 -5.93 7.84
CA LEU A 179 -11.71 -6.13 7.22
C LEU A 179 -12.82 -6.13 8.27
N ILE A 180 -12.58 -6.74 9.44
CA ILE A 180 -13.53 -6.76 10.55
C ILE A 180 -13.76 -5.33 11.08
N THR A 181 -12.69 -4.56 11.30
CA THR A 181 -12.83 -3.18 11.78
C THR A 181 -13.49 -2.26 10.75
N ALA A 182 -13.17 -2.41 9.46
CA ALA A 182 -13.83 -1.68 8.39
C ALA A 182 -15.33 -2.03 8.30
N ALA A 183 -15.68 -3.31 8.35
CA ALA A 183 -17.08 -3.75 8.36
C ALA A 183 -17.84 -3.21 9.59
N TRP A 184 -17.18 -3.18 10.76
CA TRP A 184 -17.73 -2.59 11.97
C TRP A 184 -18.00 -1.09 11.80
N VAL A 185 -17.05 -0.33 11.25
CA VAL A 185 -17.23 1.10 10.98
C VAL A 185 -18.40 1.33 10.03
N ILE A 186 -18.48 0.57 8.92
CA ILE A 186 -19.61 0.65 7.98
C ILE A 186 -20.93 0.36 8.69
N PHE A 187 -21.00 -0.70 9.49
CA PHE A 187 -22.20 -1.06 10.25
C PHE A 187 -22.62 0.04 11.23
N THR A 188 -21.69 0.59 12.00
CA THR A 188 -21.98 1.72 12.92
C THR A 188 -22.39 2.99 12.19
N GLY A 189 -21.79 3.26 11.03
CA GLY A 189 -22.17 4.37 10.15
C GLY A 189 -23.58 4.22 9.61
N MET A 190 -24.00 3.01 9.23
CA MET A 190 -25.36 2.73 8.78
C MET A 190 -26.40 2.88 9.89
N THR A 191 -26.08 2.52 11.14
CA THR A 191 -27.02 2.63 12.27
C THR A 191 -27.21 4.07 12.77
N HIS A 192 -26.21 4.95 12.58
CA HIS A 192 -26.25 6.36 12.97
C HIS A 192 -26.38 7.31 11.76
N LEU A 193 -26.87 6.78 10.64
CA LEU A 193 -26.97 7.54 9.41
C LEU A 193 -28.06 8.62 9.54
N ASP A 194 -27.68 9.88 9.37
CA ASP A 194 -28.63 10.97 9.18
C ASP A 194 -28.91 11.14 7.67
N PRO A 195 -30.12 10.82 7.18
CA PRO A 195 -30.45 10.94 5.76
C PRO A 195 -30.33 12.37 5.24
N LYS A 196 -30.40 13.39 6.10
CA LYS A 196 -30.25 14.78 5.68
C LYS A 196 -28.83 15.08 5.22
N LEU A 197 -27.82 14.53 5.90
CA LEU A 197 -26.41 14.73 5.54
C LEU A 197 -26.03 14.05 4.22
N LEU A 198 -26.74 12.96 3.83
CA LEU A 198 -26.50 12.28 2.56
C LEU A 198 -26.83 13.16 1.34
N PHE A 199 -27.83 14.03 1.49
CA PHE A 199 -28.36 14.86 0.40
C PHE A 199 -28.17 16.36 0.65
N ASP A 200 -27.36 16.72 1.66
CA ASP A 200 -26.99 18.11 1.93
C ASP A 200 -25.92 18.59 0.95
N PHE A 201 -26.34 18.84 -0.28
CA PHE A 201 -25.47 19.37 -1.33
C PHE A 201 -25.33 20.89 -1.15
N PRO A 202 -24.10 21.43 -1.06
CA PRO A 202 -23.90 22.86 -0.94
C PRO A 202 -24.47 23.61 -2.16
N PRO A 203 -24.87 24.89 -2.02
CA PRO A 203 -25.43 25.68 -3.12
C PRO A 203 -24.47 25.74 -4.30
N GLY A 204 -24.85 25.11 -5.42
CA GLY A 204 -23.99 25.03 -6.60
C GLY A 204 -23.05 23.82 -6.66
N ALA A 205 -23.28 22.77 -5.85
CA ALA A 205 -22.52 21.51 -5.88
C ALA A 205 -22.35 20.91 -7.29
N TRP A 206 -23.33 21.12 -8.17
CA TRP A 206 -23.36 20.60 -9.54
C TRP A 206 -23.01 21.64 -10.61
N LYS A 207 -22.60 22.85 -10.21
CA LYS A 207 -22.14 23.86 -11.16
C LYS A 207 -20.73 23.47 -11.63
N ILE A 208 -20.69 22.82 -12.78
CA ILE A 208 -19.44 22.44 -13.44
C ILE A 208 -18.73 23.72 -13.86
N GLY A 209 -17.73 24.10 -13.08
CA GLY A 209 -16.85 25.24 -13.32
C GLY A 209 -15.44 24.92 -12.84
N LEU A 210 -14.52 25.86 -13.04
CA LEU A 210 -13.13 25.69 -12.63
C LEU A 210 -12.97 25.31 -11.14
N PRO A 211 -13.70 25.90 -10.18
CA PRO A 211 -13.59 25.50 -8.77
C PRO A 211 -14.02 24.05 -8.51
N PHE A 212 -15.08 23.59 -9.19
CA PHE A 212 -15.53 22.20 -9.08
C PHE A 212 -14.50 21.23 -9.65
N MET A 213 -13.94 21.54 -10.83
CA MET A 213 -12.89 20.73 -11.46
C MET A 213 -11.61 20.66 -10.62
N LEU A 214 -11.21 21.78 -10.01
CA LEU A 214 -10.06 21.82 -9.10
C LEU A 214 -10.34 21.06 -7.80
N GLY A 215 -11.55 21.19 -7.24
CA GLY A 215 -11.98 20.42 -6.07
C GLY A 215 -12.01 18.92 -6.34
N LEU A 216 -12.58 18.51 -7.48
CA LEU A 216 -12.59 17.12 -7.95
C LEU A 216 -11.18 16.59 -8.18
N GLY A 217 -10.30 17.36 -8.83
CA GLY A 217 -8.91 16.99 -9.05
C GLY A 217 -8.13 16.80 -7.74
N ASN A 218 -8.26 17.73 -6.81
CA ASN A 218 -7.62 17.64 -5.50
C ASN A 218 -8.17 16.47 -4.66
N GLY A 219 -9.50 16.28 -4.67
CA GLY A 219 -10.14 15.13 -4.04
C GLY A 219 -9.65 13.81 -4.65
N THR A 220 -9.54 13.74 -5.98
CA THR A 220 -9.06 12.54 -6.69
C THR A 220 -7.59 12.25 -6.36
N MET A 221 -6.76 13.28 -6.22
CA MET A 221 -5.36 13.14 -5.79
C MET A 221 -5.26 12.56 -4.38
N LEU A 222 -6.10 13.02 -3.45
CA LEU A 222 -6.19 12.46 -2.09
C LEU A 222 -6.71 11.02 -2.10
N VAL A 223 -7.66 10.71 -2.99
CA VAL A 223 -8.16 9.34 -3.18
C VAL A 223 -7.05 8.43 -3.73
N MET A 224 -6.23 8.90 -4.67
CA MET A 224 -5.09 8.15 -5.21
C MET A 224 -4.06 7.81 -4.14
N PHE A 225 -3.93 8.62 -3.08
CA PHE A 225 -3.05 8.30 -1.95
C PHE A 225 -3.57 7.12 -1.12
N ASN A 226 -4.83 6.71 -1.28
CA ASN A 226 -5.43 5.59 -0.55
C ASN A 226 -5.31 4.24 -1.27
N PHE A 227 -4.73 4.20 -2.47
CA PHE A 227 -4.57 3.00 -3.30
C PHE A 227 -3.09 2.70 -3.54
#